data_AF-A0A969GM70-F1
#
_entry.id   AF-A0A969GM70-F1
#
_cell.length_a   1.000
_cell.length_b   1.000
_cell.length_c   1.000
_cell.angle_alpha   90.00
_cell.angle_beta   90.00
_cell.angle_gamma   90.00
#
_symmetry.space_group_name_H-M   'P 1'
#
loop_
_entity.id
_entity.type
_entity.pdbx_description
1 polymer ?
#
loop_
_entity_poly.entity_id
_entity_poly.type
_entity_poly.pdbx_seq_one_letter_code
_entity_poly.pdbx_strand_id
1 'polypeptide(L)'
;MLDLDHQADEAAIKRAYFQMVRRFPPEREPEKFREIRTAYEQLNDPDRRAVIDLFLLQPPPPMPNRRRPKYDLDVHIEDLILLAAEAAASAMQDDFREVQR
;
A
#
# COMPACT_ATOMS: atom_id res chain seq x y z
N MET A 1 -12.78 25.03 -1.20
CA MET A 1 -13.40 23.91 -0.48
C MET A 1 -14.34 23.25 -1.47
N LEU A 2 -13.93 22.14 -2.09
CA LEU A 2 -14.80 21.43 -3.02
C LEU A 2 -15.77 20.59 -2.20
N ASP A 3 -16.98 21.13 -2.05
CA ASP A 3 -18.16 20.47 -1.53
C ASP A 3 -18.61 19.44 -2.58
N LEU A 4 -17.84 18.36 -2.70
CA LEU A 4 -18.24 17.20 -3.49
C LEU A 4 -19.01 16.30 -2.56
N ASP A 5 -20.32 16.52 -2.59
CA ASP A 5 -21.38 15.62 -2.15
C ASP A 5 -20.88 14.17 -2.09
N HIS A 6 -20.84 13.57 -0.90
CA HIS A 6 -20.28 12.24 -0.66
C HIS A 6 -21.00 11.14 -1.48
N GLN A 7 -22.15 11.49 -2.08
CA GLN A 7 -22.98 10.73 -3.01
C GLN A 7 -22.83 11.14 -4.48
N ALA A 8 -21.77 11.85 -4.88
CA ALA A 8 -21.50 12.15 -6.28
C ALA A 8 -21.44 10.83 -7.09
N ASP A 9 -22.58 10.57 -7.70
CA ASP A 9 -23.04 9.39 -8.40
C ASP A 9 -21.88 8.71 -9.15
N GLU A 10 -21.55 7.47 -8.80
CA GLU A 10 -20.46 6.68 -9.41
C GLU A 10 -20.56 6.71 -10.96
N ALA A 11 -21.79 6.83 -11.47
CA ALA A 11 -22.10 7.06 -12.88
C ALA A 11 -21.50 8.37 -13.45
N ALA A 12 -21.51 9.47 -12.69
CA ALA A 12 -20.89 10.73 -13.07
C ALA A 12 -19.36 10.64 -13.11
N ILE A 13 -18.74 9.95 -12.14
CA ILE A 13 -17.29 9.71 -12.10
C ILE A 13 -16.84 8.88 -13.32
N LYS A 14 -17.57 7.80 -13.64
CA LYS A 14 -17.33 6.98 -14.84
C LYS A 14 -17.49 7.78 -16.13
N ARG A 15 -18.54 8.61 -16.25
CA ARG A 15 -18.74 9.48 -17.43
C ARG A 15 -17.62 10.50 -17.60
N ALA A 16 -17.16 11.12 -16.52
CA ALA A 16 -16.04 12.06 -16.55
C ALA A 16 -14.73 11.37 -16.96
N TYR A 17 -14.48 10.17 -16.46
CA TYR A 17 -13.32 9.35 -16.85
C TYR A 17 -13.31 9.04 -18.35
N PHE A 18 -14.41 8.51 -18.91
CA PHE A 18 -14.48 8.22 -20.34
C PHE A 18 -14.29 9.46 -21.22
N GLN A 19 -14.80 10.63 -20.80
CA GLN A 19 -14.54 11.88 -21.51
C GLN A 19 -13.07 12.27 -21.50
N MET A 20 -12.39 12.12 -20.36
CA MET A 20 -10.97 12.45 -20.22
C MET A 20 -10.08 11.46 -20.99
N VAL A 21 -10.39 10.17 -20.99
CA VAL A 21 -9.66 9.15 -21.79
C VAL A 21 -9.81 9.40 -23.29
N ARG A 22 -10.99 9.84 -23.76
CA ARG A 22 -11.19 10.21 -25.17
C ARG A 22 -10.45 11.49 -25.55
N ARG A 23 -10.25 12.41 -24.61
CA ARG A 23 -9.57 13.69 -24.81
C ARG A 23 -8.05 13.56 -24.74
N PHE A 24 -7.55 12.64 -23.90
CA PHE A 24 -6.13 12.34 -23.72
C PHE A 24 -5.85 10.88 -24.07
N PRO A 25 -5.70 10.57 -25.37
CA PRO A 25 -5.40 9.20 -25.78
C PRO A 25 -4.02 8.77 -25.24
N PRO A 26 -3.89 7.51 -24.79
CA PRO A 26 -2.67 6.98 -24.17
C PRO A 26 -1.47 6.97 -25.13
N GLU A 27 -1.73 7.03 -26.43
CA GLU A 27 -0.73 7.06 -27.50
C GLU A 27 -0.03 8.42 -27.65
N ARG A 28 -0.68 9.52 -27.21
CA ARG A 28 -0.13 10.88 -27.35
C ARG A 28 0.37 11.46 -26.04
N GLU A 29 -0.29 11.15 -24.91
CA GLU A 29 0.03 11.74 -23.60
C GLU A 29 -0.06 10.69 -22.47
N PRO A 30 0.93 9.79 -22.35
CA PRO A 30 0.90 8.69 -21.38
C PRO A 30 0.95 9.16 -19.91
N GLU A 31 1.58 10.31 -19.65
CA GLU A 31 1.71 10.89 -18.31
C GLU A 31 0.37 11.36 -17.76
N LYS A 32 -0.37 12.15 -18.54
CA LYS A 32 -1.72 12.63 -18.16
C LYS A 32 -2.71 11.48 -18.03
N PHE A 33 -2.61 10.46 -18.88
CA PHE A 33 -3.44 9.27 -18.76
C PHE A 33 -3.21 8.54 -17.41
N ARG A 34 -1.96 8.43 -16.94
CA ARG A 34 -1.64 7.85 -15.63
C ARG A 34 -2.22 8.66 -14.48
N GLU A 35 -2.14 9.99 -14.54
CA GLU A 35 -2.73 10.87 -13.52
C GLU A 35 -4.26 10.71 -13.46
N ILE A 36 -4.93 10.72 -14.61
CA ILE A 36 -6.38 10.54 -14.72
C ILE A 36 -6.78 9.15 -14.19
N ARG A 37 -6.03 8.11 -14.53
CA ARG A 37 -6.28 6.74 -14.05
C ARG A 37 -6.10 6.61 -12.54
N THR A 38 -5.02 7.17 -11.99
CA THR A 38 -4.75 7.14 -10.54
C THR A 38 -5.85 7.87 -9.77
N ALA A 39 -6.27 9.04 -10.24
CA ALA A 39 -7.36 9.79 -9.64
C ALA A 39 -8.70 9.02 -9.70
N TYR A 40 -8.97 8.32 -10.81
CA TYR A 40 -10.16 7.46 -10.92
C TYR A 40 -10.12 6.26 -9.97
N GLU A 41 -8.99 5.56 -9.87
CA GLU A 41 -8.83 4.40 -8.97
C GLU A 41 -9.02 4.80 -7.50
N GLN A 42 -8.57 5.99 -7.09
CA GLN A 42 -8.82 6.52 -5.74
C GLN A 42 -10.30 6.84 -5.46
N LEU A 43 -11.05 7.26 -6.49
CA LEU A 43 -12.45 7.64 -6.38
C LEU A 43 -13.41 6.46 -6.55
N ASN A 44 -13.00 5.41 -7.26
CA ASN A 44 -13.81 4.25 -7.66
C ASN A 44 -13.53 3.00 -6.83
N ASP A 45 -13.22 3.14 -5.53
CA ASP A 45 -13.07 2.00 -4.60
C ASP A 45 -14.32 1.87 -3.70
N PRO A 46 -15.48 1.45 -4.25
CA PRO A 46 -16.72 1.25 -3.49
C PRO A 46 -16.60 0.09 -2.51
N ASP A 47 -15.72 -0.89 -2.77
CA ASP A 47 -15.48 -2.03 -1.89
C ASP A 47 -14.79 -1.58 -0.60
N ARG A 48 -13.81 -0.67 -0.69
CA ARG A 48 -13.26 -0.01 0.52
C ARG A 48 -14.32 0.75 1.29
N ARG A 49 -15.23 1.47 0.62
CA ARG A 49 -16.32 2.19 1.29
C ARG A 49 -17.29 1.24 1.98
N ALA A 50 -17.69 0.16 1.32
CA ALA A 50 -18.59 -0.84 1.91
C ALA A 50 -17.95 -1.55 3.12
N VAL A 51 -16.65 -1.86 3.06
CA VAL A 51 -15.92 -2.43 4.20
C VAL A 51 -15.83 -1.42 5.34
N ILE A 52 -15.49 -0.17 5.06
CA ILE A 52 -15.41 0.90 6.08
C ILE A 52 -16.79 1.13 6.70
N ASP A 53 -17.84 1.27 5.90
CA ASP A 53 -19.21 1.45 6.36
C ASP A 53 -19.70 0.25 7.18
N LEU A 54 -19.39 -0.98 6.77
CA LEU A 54 -19.71 -2.18 7.53
C LEU A 54 -18.98 -2.20 8.89
N PHE A 55 -17.70 -1.78 8.93
CA PHE A 55 -16.93 -1.61 10.16
C PHE A 55 -17.41 -0.46 11.05
N LEU A 56 -18.06 0.57 10.48
CA LEU A 56 -18.64 1.69 11.23
C LEU A 56 -20.02 1.37 11.81
N LEU A 57 -20.81 0.56 11.10
CA LEU A 57 -22.14 0.12 11.55
C LEU A 57 -22.08 -0.97 12.62
N GLN A 58 -20.97 -1.70 12.71
CA GLN A 58 -20.75 -2.70 13.75
C GLN A 58 -19.69 -2.19 14.73
N PRO A 59 -20.00 -2.02 16.02
CA PRO A 59 -18.96 -1.73 16.99
C PRO A 59 -17.93 -2.86 16.94
N PRO A 60 -16.62 -2.55 16.86
CA PRO A 60 -15.60 -3.58 16.79
C PRO A 60 -15.78 -4.53 17.98
N PRO A 61 -15.63 -5.85 17.78
CA PRO A 61 -15.78 -6.81 18.86
C PRO A 61 -14.85 -6.41 20.01
N PRO A 62 -15.28 -6.56 21.29
CA PRO A 62 -14.45 -6.20 22.41
C PRO A 62 -13.15 -6.97 22.31
N MET A 63 -12.05 -6.24 22.15
CA MET A 63 -10.73 -6.85 22.08
C MET A 63 -10.52 -7.62 23.39
N PRO A 64 -10.14 -8.91 23.35
CA PRO A 64 -9.83 -9.63 24.57
C PRO A 64 -8.77 -8.83 25.33
N ASN A 65 -8.85 -8.82 26.67
CA ASN A 65 -7.88 -8.14 27.52
C ASN A 65 -6.51 -8.81 27.37
N ARG A 66 -5.82 -8.50 26.27
CA ARG A 66 -4.46 -8.90 26.00
C ARG A 66 -3.63 -8.07 26.96
N ARG A 67 -3.17 -8.69 28.06
CA ARG A 67 -2.02 -8.17 28.79
C ARG A 67 -0.98 -7.85 27.73
N ARG A 68 -0.61 -6.57 27.61
CA ARG A 68 0.44 -6.17 26.67
C ARG A 68 1.64 -7.04 27.00
N PRO A 69 2.14 -7.88 26.08
CA PRO A 69 3.36 -8.60 26.35
C PRO A 69 4.44 -7.54 26.61
N LYS A 70 5.11 -7.65 27.76
CA LYS A 70 6.29 -6.85 28.03
C LYS A 70 7.38 -7.47 27.16
N TYR A 71 7.66 -6.86 26.01
CA TYR A 71 8.81 -7.24 25.21
C TYR A 71 10.07 -6.90 26.01
N ASP A 72 10.97 -7.87 26.09
CA ASP A 72 12.33 -7.59 26.48
C ASP A 72 13.03 -6.97 25.27
N LEU A 73 13.40 -5.70 25.39
CA LEU A 73 14.05 -4.92 24.33
C LEU A 73 15.55 -4.76 24.61
N ASP A 74 16.04 -5.42 25.66
CA ASP A 74 17.44 -5.37 26.01
C ASP A 74 18.24 -6.21 25.01
N VAL A 75 19.40 -5.68 24.63
CA VAL A 75 20.33 -6.39 23.73
C VAL A 75 21.09 -7.41 24.55
N HIS A 76 20.87 -8.69 24.25
CA HIS A 76 21.53 -9.79 24.91
C HIS A 76 22.87 -10.07 24.22
N ILE A 77 23.90 -10.46 24.98
CA ILE A 77 25.25 -10.69 24.45
C ILE A 77 25.24 -11.85 23.45
N GLU A 78 24.37 -12.83 23.68
CA GLU A 78 24.14 -13.98 22.83
C GLU A 78 23.68 -13.56 21.42
N ASP A 79 22.84 -12.52 21.32
CA ASP A 79 22.36 -11.99 20.04
C ASP A 79 23.49 -11.32 19.25
N LEU A 80 24.42 -10.66 19.94
CA LEU A 80 25.60 -10.07 19.31
C LEU A 80 26.55 -11.14 18.76
N ILE A 81 26.70 -12.26 19.49
CA ILE A 81 27.51 -13.40 19.05
C ILE A 81 26.87 -14.07 17.83
N LEU A 82 25.56 -14.26 17.85
CA LEU A 82 24.81 -14.83 16.73
C LEU A 82 24.93 -13.94 15.48
N LEU A 83 24.74 -12.63 15.64
CA LEU A 83 24.89 -11.65 14.57
C LEU A 83 26.33 -11.62 14.00
N ALA A 84 27.34 -11.73 14.85
CA ALA A 84 28.74 -11.80 14.42
C ALA A 84 29.03 -13.09 13.65
N ALA A 85 28.48 -14.23 14.09
CA ALA A 85 28.61 -15.51 13.40
C ALA A 85 27.89 -15.51 12.05
N GLU A 86 26.69 -14.92 11.98
CA GLU A 86 25.94 -14.74 10.74
C GLU A 86 26.68 -13.82 9.76
N ALA A 87 27.22 -12.70 10.23
CA ALA A 87 28.02 -11.79 9.40
C ALA A 87 29.30 -12.48 8.88
N ALA A 88 29.97 -13.29 9.70
CA ALA A 88 31.14 -14.06 9.28
C ALA A 88 30.78 -15.16 8.26
N ALA A 89 29.65 -15.85 8.45
CA ALA A 89 29.15 -16.84 7.50
C ALA A 89 28.73 -16.19 6.17
N SER A 90 28.11 -15.01 6.22
CA SER A 90 27.70 -14.26 5.03
C SER A 90 28.89 -13.64 4.29
N ALA A 91 29.96 -13.26 5.00
CA ALA A 91 31.22 -12.85 4.40
C ALA A 91 31.97 -14.01 3.72
N MET A 92 31.64 -15.26 4.04
CA MET A 92 32.25 -16.46 3.44
C MET A 92 31.56 -16.91 2.14
N GLN A 93 30.43 -16.30 1.77
CA GLN A 93 29.88 -16.40 0.42
C GLN A 93 30.51 -15.31 -0.43
N ASP A 94 31.73 -15.56 -0.89
CA ASP A 94 32.38 -14.79 -1.95
C ASP A 94 31.52 -14.88 -3.22
N ASP A 95 30.60 -13.93 -3.39
CA ASP A 95 29.75 -13.79 -4.57
C ASP A 95 30.54 -13.15 -5.73
N PHE A 96 31.76 -13.67 -5.98
CA PHE A 96 32.64 -13.23 -7.05
C PHE A 96 32.41 -14.12 -8.29
N ARG A 97 31.33 -13.86 -9.03
CA ARG A 97 31.21 -14.38 -10.40
C ARG A 97 32.01 -13.49 -11.34
N GLU A 98 33.23 -13.92 -11.67
CA GLU A 98 33.97 -13.35 -12.80
C GLU A 98 33.16 -13.54 -14.08
N VAL A 99 32.66 -12.44 -14.63
CA VAL A 99 32.12 -12.39 -15.98
C VAL A 99 33.32 -12.43 -16.94
N GLN A 100 33.66 -13.62 -17.40
CA GLN A 100 34.60 -13.83 -18.51
C GLN A 100 34.05 -13.11 -19.76
N ARG A 101 34.86 -12.20 -20.33
CA ARG A 101 34.56 -11.46 -21.55
C ARG A 101 35.39 -11.98 -22.70
#